data_AF-A0A1F2TUG8-F1
#
_entry.id   AF-A0A1F2TUG8-F1
#
_cell.length_a   1.000
_cell.length_b   1.000
_cell.length_c   1.000
_cell.angle_alpha   90.00
_cell.angle_beta   90.00
_cell.angle_gamma   90.00
#
_symmetry.space_group_name_H-M   'P 1'
#
loop_
_entity.id
_entity.type
_entity.pdbx_description
1 polymer ?
#
loop_
_entity_poly.entity_id
_entity_poly.type
_entity_poly.pdbx_seq_one_letter_code
_entity_poly.pdbx_strand_id
1 'polypeptide(L)'
;MAALAAAWGAADAPPGPYFNGFEQTTAGWFNNEGGTIKRVPSFYGSSGYADMIASASGSYHARLGLDPNPDSCASGGGPQPVYDAPYTNWGGYSAIFPPGGYQTRVDIYLDVTWAQTNFDRRFDWSSAVSNTSGQHRRDFVFNAGTDALGFVISGSNNGTRCGAFPADPGRTPVHIAASGWYTFEHSFTGVPGGPLTVVMRVIDKSTSATLGTWVLADPTDIIGVTVGGNRYGWFVQNEIDDLAIDNSERTGIVSTPGCEIKINDGGWIVALNTDSATFGGNAQVSSSGVSTGQQEYQDHGPLQPITVNTIDVQAVACSDDRTRASIFGHTAVDGAGSYEYEIDLEDHGEPGTGDKYRIFIPAVAYESGLQTLQGGNIQIR
;
A
#
# COMPACT_ATOMS: atom_id res chain seq x y z
N MET A 1 -15.33 -22.01 -35.78
CA MET A 1 -14.54 -20.96 -36.47
C MET A 1 -14.59 -19.73 -35.57
N ALA A 2 -13.53 -19.10 -35.09
CA ALA A 2 -12.10 -19.26 -35.31
C ALA A 2 -11.40 -19.12 -33.94
N ALA A 3 -10.39 -19.94 -33.71
CA ALA A 3 -9.47 -19.78 -32.60
C ALA A 3 -8.59 -18.55 -32.88
N LEU A 4 -8.61 -17.57 -31.97
CA LEU A 4 -7.47 -16.67 -31.81
C LEU A 4 -6.59 -17.27 -30.72
N ALA A 5 -5.53 -17.94 -31.15
CA ALA A 5 -4.33 -18.07 -30.34
C ALA A 5 -3.73 -16.66 -30.22
N ALA A 6 -3.63 -16.16 -28.99
CA ALA A 6 -2.86 -14.97 -28.69
C ALA A 6 -1.84 -15.31 -27.60
N ALA A 7 -0.58 -15.18 -28.02
CA ALA A 7 0.69 -15.03 -27.31
C ALA A 7 0.74 -15.29 -25.80
N TRP A 8 1.80 -15.99 -25.43
CA TRP A 8 2.28 -16.16 -24.07
C TRP A 8 2.45 -14.76 -23.45
N GLY A 9 1.61 -14.44 -22.46
CA GLY A 9 1.69 -13.17 -21.75
C GLY A 9 3.03 -13.09 -21.04
N ALA A 10 3.77 -12.02 -21.33
CA ALA A 10 4.90 -11.61 -20.53
C ALA A 10 4.48 -11.56 -19.06
N ALA A 11 5.35 -12.04 -18.18
CA ALA A 11 5.21 -11.91 -16.74
C ALA A 11 5.13 -10.41 -16.39
N ASP A 12 3.93 -9.91 -16.08
CA ASP A 12 3.75 -8.54 -15.60
C ASP A 12 4.46 -8.42 -14.25
N ALA A 13 5.56 -7.68 -14.19
CA ALA A 13 6.25 -7.40 -12.94
C ALA A 13 5.26 -6.73 -11.96
N PRO A 14 5.33 -7.04 -10.65
CA PRO A 14 4.54 -6.32 -9.67
C PRO A 14 4.76 -4.81 -9.82
N PRO A 15 3.70 -3.98 -9.85
CA PRO A 15 3.89 -2.55 -9.94
C PRO A 15 4.69 -2.05 -8.72
N GLY A 16 5.54 -1.04 -8.94
CA GLY A 16 6.34 -0.41 -7.88
C GLY A 16 5.47 0.13 -6.73
N PRO A 17 6.04 0.59 -5.60
CA PRO A 17 5.24 1.07 -4.47
C PRO A 17 4.22 2.14 -4.92
N TYR A 18 3.06 2.14 -4.28
CA TYR A 18 2.01 3.12 -4.54
C TYR A 18 1.73 3.92 -3.28
N PHE A 19 1.64 5.24 -3.41
CA PHE A 19 1.21 6.13 -2.36
C PHE A 19 0.37 7.27 -2.94
N ASN A 20 -0.75 7.57 -2.29
CA ASN A 20 -1.47 8.82 -2.48
C ASN A 20 -2.08 9.27 -1.14
N GLY A 21 -1.47 10.30 -0.54
CA GLY A 21 -1.98 11.05 0.62
C GLY A 21 -2.80 12.29 0.24
N PHE A 22 -3.28 12.37 -1.02
CA PHE A 22 -4.16 13.41 -1.54
C PHE A 22 -3.62 14.85 -1.46
N GLU A 23 -2.33 15.05 -1.23
CA GLU A 23 -1.70 16.37 -1.14
C GLU A 23 -1.78 17.16 -2.45
N GLN A 24 -1.82 16.48 -3.59
CA GLN A 24 -1.87 17.12 -4.90
C GLN A 24 -3.17 16.81 -5.67
N THR A 25 -3.55 15.54 -5.75
CA THR A 25 -4.68 15.08 -6.56
C THR A 25 -5.30 13.79 -6.00
N THR A 26 -6.42 13.36 -6.58
CA THR A 26 -7.00 12.02 -6.34
C THR A 26 -6.51 10.97 -7.34
N ALA A 27 -5.40 11.20 -8.05
CA ALA A 27 -4.90 10.27 -9.06
C ALA A 27 -4.64 8.87 -8.47
N GLY A 28 -5.00 7.82 -9.21
CA GLY A 28 -4.96 6.44 -8.71
C GLY A 28 -6.20 6.02 -7.92
N TRP A 29 -7.15 6.93 -7.69
CA TRP A 29 -8.51 6.64 -7.25
C TRP A 29 -9.53 6.96 -8.35
N PHE A 30 -10.60 6.20 -8.38
CA PHE A 30 -11.62 6.25 -9.42
C PHE A 30 -13.00 6.27 -8.78
N ASN A 31 -13.86 7.16 -9.27
CA ASN A 31 -15.30 7.09 -8.98
C ASN A 31 -15.84 5.75 -9.47
N ASN A 32 -16.88 5.25 -8.82
CA ASN A 32 -17.60 4.06 -9.24
C ASN A 32 -19.10 4.31 -9.10
N GLU A 33 -19.84 4.04 -10.17
CA GLU A 33 -21.26 4.39 -10.26
C GLU A 33 -21.51 5.86 -9.85
N GLY A 34 -22.42 6.10 -8.90
CA GLY A 34 -22.68 7.44 -8.36
C GLY A 34 -21.76 7.86 -7.21
N GLY A 35 -20.96 6.95 -6.67
CA GLY A 35 -20.00 7.23 -5.60
C GLY A 35 -18.82 8.07 -6.09
N THR A 36 -18.48 9.14 -5.36
CA THR A 36 -17.46 10.12 -5.78
C THR A 36 -16.30 10.22 -4.82
N ILE A 37 -15.11 10.54 -5.31
CA ILE A 37 -13.95 10.92 -4.49
C ILE A 37 -13.57 12.38 -4.76
N LYS A 38 -13.37 13.16 -3.69
CA LYS A 38 -13.01 14.57 -3.77
C LYS A 38 -11.88 14.90 -2.79
N ARG A 39 -10.80 15.51 -3.29
CA ARG A 39 -9.76 16.11 -2.45
C ARG A 39 -10.27 17.39 -1.78
N VAL A 40 -10.05 17.52 -0.49
CA VAL A 40 -10.41 18.69 0.32
C VAL A 40 -9.24 19.11 1.23
N PRO A 41 -9.12 20.40 1.60
CA PRO A 41 -8.11 20.83 2.55
C PRO A 41 -8.39 20.28 3.96
N SER A 42 -7.34 20.21 4.78
CA SER A 42 -7.44 20.02 6.23
C SER A 42 -8.37 21.07 6.83
N PHE A 43 -9.18 20.69 7.82
CA PHE A 43 -10.25 21.51 8.41
C PHE A 43 -11.33 21.93 7.41
N TYR A 44 -11.62 21.09 6.43
CA TYR A 44 -12.76 21.28 5.53
C TYR A 44 -14.09 21.21 6.31
N GLY A 45 -14.92 22.22 6.11
CA GLY A 45 -16.26 22.28 6.67
C GLY A 45 -17.22 21.34 5.95
N SER A 46 -17.82 20.41 6.69
CA SER A 46 -18.86 19.47 6.27
C SER A 46 -20.12 19.66 7.14
N SER A 47 -21.31 19.58 6.55
CA SER A 47 -22.56 19.74 7.31
C SER A 47 -23.01 18.45 8.03
N GLY A 48 -22.24 17.36 7.95
CA GLY A 48 -22.67 16.04 8.41
C GLY A 48 -21.58 15.26 9.11
N TYR A 49 -20.79 14.52 8.35
CA TYR A 49 -19.83 13.56 8.87
C TYR A 49 -18.43 14.17 9.04
N ALA A 50 -17.85 14.03 10.24
CA ALA A 50 -16.48 14.44 10.51
C ALA A 50 -16.18 15.89 10.11
N ASP A 51 -17.00 16.83 10.58
CA ASP A 51 -16.84 18.25 10.29
C ASP A 51 -15.52 18.82 10.86
N MET A 52 -14.85 19.69 10.10
CA MET A 52 -13.66 20.44 10.52
C MET A 52 -12.50 19.56 11.03
N ILE A 53 -12.37 18.31 10.57
CA ILE A 53 -11.25 17.45 10.98
C ILE A 53 -9.94 17.88 10.32
N ALA A 54 -8.83 17.72 11.05
CA ALA A 54 -7.51 17.79 10.45
C ALA A 54 -7.26 16.56 9.55
N SER A 55 -6.53 16.72 8.45
CA SER A 55 -6.01 15.59 7.66
C SER A 55 -5.17 14.63 8.52
N ALA A 56 -5.11 13.35 8.13
CA ALA A 56 -4.33 12.35 8.86
C ALA A 56 -2.83 12.65 8.80
N SER A 57 -2.40 13.24 7.68
CA SER A 57 -1.09 13.85 7.49
C SER A 57 -1.20 15.01 6.50
N GLY A 58 -0.17 15.85 6.43
CA GLY A 58 -0.11 16.92 5.44
C GLY A 58 -1.24 17.95 5.58
N SER A 59 -1.71 18.48 4.45
CA SER A 59 -2.67 19.58 4.38
C SER A 59 -3.95 19.25 3.63
N TYR A 60 -4.06 18.05 3.05
CA TYR A 60 -5.24 17.62 2.29
C TYR A 60 -5.62 16.18 2.63
N HIS A 61 -6.86 15.80 2.36
CA HIS A 61 -7.34 14.42 2.44
C HIS A 61 -8.46 14.26 1.40
N ALA A 62 -9.02 13.06 1.26
CA ALA A 62 -10.16 12.81 0.39
C ALA A 62 -11.46 12.58 1.16
N ARG A 63 -12.57 12.95 0.52
CA ARG A 63 -13.93 12.73 0.96
C ARG A 63 -14.68 11.88 -0.06
N LEU A 64 -15.38 10.86 0.42
CA LEU A 64 -16.18 9.97 -0.41
C LEU A 64 -17.65 10.37 -0.35
N GLY A 65 -18.21 10.74 -1.49
CA GLY A 65 -19.64 11.04 -1.62
C GLY A 65 -20.47 9.79 -1.81
N LEU A 66 -21.70 9.83 -1.30
CA LEU A 66 -22.68 8.74 -1.39
C LEU A 66 -23.22 8.58 -2.82
N ASP A 67 -23.42 7.34 -3.27
CA ASP A 67 -24.15 7.06 -4.49
C ASP A 67 -25.64 7.45 -4.34
N PRO A 68 -26.19 8.39 -5.15
CA PRO A 68 -27.59 8.76 -5.08
C PRO A 68 -28.56 7.68 -5.60
N ASN A 69 -28.08 6.67 -6.33
CA ASN A 69 -28.89 5.63 -6.95
C ASN A 69 -28.35 4.23 -6.59
N PRO A 70 -28.47 3.79 -5.32
CA PRO A 70 -27.94 2.51 -4.89
C PRO A 70 -28.56 1.35 -5.69
N ASP A 71 -27.72 0.37 -6.03
CA ASP A 71 -28.19 -0.92 -6.51
C ASP A 71 -28.84 -1.71 -5.36
N SER A 72 -29.27 -2.94 -5.63
CA SER A 72 -29.90 -3.81 -4.64
C SER A 72 -29.34 -5.22 -4.67
N CYS A 73 -29.16 -5.80 -3.48
CA CYS A 73 -28.84 -7.20 -3.30
C CYS A 73 -29.96 -7.90 -2.51
N ALA A 74 -30.07 -9.22 -2.62
CA ALA A 74 -31.07 -10.00 -1.90
C ALA A 74 -30.53 -10.55 -0.58
N SER A 75 -31.26 -10.35 0.51
CA SER A 75 -31.02 -11.03 1.79
C SER A 75 -32.30 -11.67 2.32
N GLY A 76 -32.21 -12.49 3.38
CA GLY A 76 -33.36 -13.14 4.01
C GLY A 76 -34.42 -12.17 4.58
N GLY A 77 -34.10 -10.88 4.68
CA GLY A 77 -35.03 -9.80 5.08
C GLY A 77 -35.63 -9.01 3.91
N GLY A 78 -35.36 -9.39 2.66
CA GLY A 78 -35.77 -8.65 1.46
C GLY A 78 -34.60 -7.88 0.80
N PRO A 79 -34.88 -7.12 -0.28
CA PRO A 79 -33.85 -6.36 -0.99
C PRO A 79 -33.18 -5.34 -0.07
N GLN A 80 -31.86 -5.29 -0.09
CA GLN A 80 -31.04 -4.33 0.65
C GLN A 80 -30.31 -3.41 -0.34
N PRO A 81 -30.19 -2.11 -0.05
CA PRO A 81 -29.45 -1.21 -0.92
C PRO A 81 -27.94 -1.49 -0.85
N VAL A 82 -27.27 -1.33 -1.99
CA VAL A 82 -25.81 -1.36 -2.13
C VAL A 82 -25.37 -0.02 -2.69
N TYR A 83 -24.63 0.73 -1.90
CA TYR A 83 -24.10 2.04 -2.27
C TYR A 83 -22.65 1.84 -2.71
N ASP A 84 -22.44 1.57 -3.99
CA ASP A 84 -21.10 1.41 -4.55
C ASP A 84 -20.29 2.70 -4.38
N ALA A 85 -19.00 2.57 -4.09
CA ALA A 85 -18.15 3.70 -3.78
C ALA A 85 -16.77 3.60 -4.46
N PRO A 86 -15.96 4.68 -4.41
CA PRO A 86 -14.69 4.75 -5.12
C PRO A 86 -13.72 3.60 -4.80
N TYR A 87 -12.84 3.32 -5.75
CA TYR A 87 -11.78 2.32 -5.64
C TYR A 87 -10.43 2.89 -6.06
N THR A 88 -9.37 2.21 -5.66
CA THR A 88 -8.01 2.40 -6.14
C THR A 88 -7.50 1.12 -6.79
N ASN A 89 -6.66 1.26 -7.81
CA ASN A 89 -5.96 0.12 -8.38
C ASN A 89 -4.57 -0.09 -7.78
N TRP A 90 -4.22 0.62 -6.70
CA TRP A 90 -2.88 0.60 -6.10
C TRP A 90 -1.76 0.92 -7.12
N GLY A 91 -2.03 1.77 -8.11
CA GLY A 91 -1.06 2.06 -9.18
C GLY A 91 -0.94 0.97 -10.25
N GLY A 92 -1.75 -0.09 -10.20
CA GLY A 92 -1.81 -1.16 -11.19
C GLY A 92 -2.10 -2.53 -10.58
N TYR A 93 -2.57 -3.47 -11.39
CA TYR A 93 -2.79 -4.86 -10.98
C TYR A 93 -1.59 -5.74 -11.34
N SER A 94 -1.41 -6.83 -10.61
CA SER A 94 -0.35 -7.82 -10.89
C SER A 94 -0.91 -9.23 -10.94
N ALA A 95 -0.48 -10.01 -11.94
CA ALA A 95 -0.71 -11.46 -12.01
C ALA A 95 0.31 -12.27 -11.21
N ILE A 96 1.36 -11.63 -10.69
CA ILE A 96 2.48 -12.28 -10.01
C ILE A 96 2.44 -11.94 -8.53
N PHE A 97 2.26 -12.95 -7.69
CA PHE A 97 2.40 -12.76 -6.26
C PHE A 97 3.85 -12.45 -5.95
N PRO A 98 4.15 -11.34 -5.28
CA PRO A 98 5.53 -10.99 -5.01
C PRO A 98 6.07 -12.00 -3.93
N PRO A 99 7.19 -12.72 -4.14
CA PRO A 99 7.96 -13.44 -3.08
C PRO A 99 8.33 -12.68 -1.78
N GLY A 100 7.58 -12.89 -0.72
CA GLY A 100 7.71 -12.16 0.56
C GLY A 100 6.45 -11.36 0.91
N GLY A 101 5.54 -11.23 -0.06
CA GLY A 101 4.23 -10.61 0.15
C GLY A 101 4.22 -9.11 -0.11
N TYR A 102 3.08 -8.50 0.21
CA TYR A 102 2.86 -7.06 0.10
C TYR A 102 1.82 -6.61 1.12
N GLN A 103 1.72 -5.31 1.33
CA GLN A 103 0.72 -4.69 2.19
C GLN A 103 -0.07 -3.64 1.44
N THR A 104 -1.31 -3.44 1.84
CA THR A 104 -2.12 -2.30 1.41
C THR A 104 -2.71 -1.63 2.62
N ARG A 105 -2.66 -0.29 2.67
CA ARG A 105 -3.27 0.49 3.75
C ARG A 105 -4.07 1.67 3.21
N VAL A 106 -5.03 2.11 4.02
CA VAL A 106 -5.72 3.39 3.88
C VAL A 106 -6.05 3.89 5.29
N ASP A 107 -5.89 5.19 5.52
CA ASP A 107 -6.41 5.81 6.73
C ASP A 107 -7.87 6.19 6.50
N ILE A 108 -8.73 5.86 7.46
CA ILE A 108 -10.15 6.19 7.45
C ILE A 108 -10.45 6.92 8.76
N TYR A 109 -11.08 8.10 8.65
CA TYR A 109 -11.54 8.81 9.83
C TYR A 109 -12.85 8.17 10.32
N LEU A 110 -12.93 7.85 11.60
CA LEU A 110 -14.12 7.33 12.24
C LEU A 110 -14.69 8.39 13.19
N ASP A 111 -15.82 9.01 12.83
CA ASP A 111 -16.56 9.93 13.71
C ASP A 111 -17.52 9.16 14.63
N VAL A 112 -17.06 8.83 15.84
CA VAL A 112 -17.84 8.05 16.80
C VAL A 112 -19.03 8.84 17.35
N THR A 113 -18.93 10.17 17.46
CA THR A 113 -20.05 11.00 17.93
C THR A 113 -21.19 10.99 16.92
N TRP A 114 -20.85 11.08 15.63
CA TRP A 114 -21.83 10.89 14.55
C TRP A 114 -22.41 9.47 14.56
N ALA A 115 -21.57 8.43 14.69
CA ALA A 115 -22.00 7.03 14.68
C ALA A 115 -23.02 6.72 15.78
N GLN A 116 -22.80 7.25 17.00
CA GLN A 116 -23.69 7.08 18.15
C GLN A 116 -25.07 7.73 18.00
N THR A 117 -25.29 8.51 16.94
CA THR A 117 -26.61 9.10 16.60
C THR A 117 -27.15 8.63 15.25
N ASN A 118 -26.37 7.85 14.49
CA ASN A 118 -26.70 7.35 13.16
C ASN A 118 -26.45 5.84 13.10
N PHE A 119 -27.35 5.04 13.68
CA PHE A 119 -27.20 3.59 13.79
C PHE A 119 -27.38 2.84 12.47
N ASP A 120 -26.77 1.66 12.40
CA ASP A 120 -26.81 0.74 11.25
C ASP A 120 -26.43 1.42 9.92
N ARG A 121 -25.46 2.34 9.97
CA ARG A 121 -24.75 2.86 8.80
C ARG A 121 -23.50 2.03 8.58
N ARG A 122 -23.21 1.70 7.32
CA ARG A 122 -22.15 0.75 6.99
C ARG A 122 -21.19 1.27 5.93
N PHE A 123 -19.95 0.86 6.03
CA PHE A 123 -19.05 0.83 4.88
C PHE A 123 -18.26 -0.47 4.90
N ASP A 124 -17.91 -0.96 3.71
CA ASP A 124 -17.10 -2.15 3.53
C ASP A 124 -15.86 -1.79 2.72
N TRP A 125 -14.70 -1.90 3.34
CA TRP A 125 -13.41 -1.61 2.69
C TRP A 125 -12.69 -2.91 2.36
N SER A 126 -12.42 -3.12 1.08
CA SER A 126 -11.74 -4.32 0.59
C SER A 126 -10.35 -4.03 0.04
N SER A 127 -9.45 -4.99 0.17
CA SER A 127 -8.28 -5.16 -0.70
C SER A 127 -8.29 -6.56 -1.31
N ALA A 128 -8.18 -6.62 -2.63
CA ALA A 128 -8.33 -7.86 -3.40
C ALA A 128 -7.00 -8.38 -3.94
N VAL A 129 -6.93 -9.69 -4.13
CA VAL A 129 -5.84 -10.38 -4.81
C VAL A 129 -6.27 -10.86 -6.19
N SER A 130 -5.35 -10.81 -7.15
CA SER A 130 -5.55 -11.38 -8.48
C SER A 130 -5.27 -12.88 -8.48
N ASN A 131 -5.71 -13.58 -9.52
CA ASN A 131 -5.19 -14.90 -9.88
C ASN A 131 -3.94 -14.77 -10.77
N THR A 132 -3.35 -15.90 -11.14
CA THR A 132 -2.15 -15.99 -12.01
C THR A 132 -2.37 -15.52 -13.45
N SER A 133 -3.60 -15.15 -13.83
CA SER A 133 -3.93 -14.52 -15.11
C SER A 133 -4.30 -13.03 -14.96
N GLY A 134 -4.05 -12.44 -13.78
CA GLY A 134 -4.39 -11.03 -13.50
C GLY A 134 -5.90 -10.77 -13.38
N GLN A 135 -6.73 -11.80 -13.25
CA GLN A 135 -8.18 -11.69 -13.01
C GLN A 135 -8.48 -11.69 -11.51
N HIS A 136 -9.68 -11.29 -11.11
CA HIS A 136 -10.08 -11.33 -9.70
C HIS A 136 -9.99 -12.76 -9.14
N ARG A 137 -9.39 -12.91 -7.94
CA ARG A 137 -9.39 -14.18 -7.20
C ARG A 137 -10.21 -14.10 -5.92
N ARG A 138 -9.91 -13.13 -5.05
CA ARG A 138 -10.57 -13.02 -3.75
C ARG A 138 -10.49 -11.62 -3.18
N ASP A 139 -11.57 -11.21 -2.52
CA ASP A 139 -11.64 -10.02 -1.68
C ASP A 139 -11.32 -10.35 -0.21
N PHE A 140 -10.62 -9.45 0.46
CA PHE A 140 -10.46 -9.41 1.90
C PHE A 140 -11.08 -8.09 2.36
N VAL A 141 -12.06 -8.13 3.27
CA VAL A 141 -13.02 -7.04 3.49
C VAL A 141 -13.15 -6.74 4.97
N PHE A 142 -12.89 -5.49 5.35
CA PHE A 142 -13.33 -4.95 6.63
C PHE A 142 -14.80 -4.56 6.52
N ASN A 143 -15.62 -5.13 7.38
CA ASN A 143 -17.03 -4.80 7.47
C ASN A 143 -17.24 -3.88 8.67
N ALA A 144 -17.56 -2.62 8.42
CA ALA A 144 -17.80 -1.62 9.46
C ALA A 144 -19.29 -1.25 9.53
N GLY A 145 -19.82 -1.17 10.74
CA GLY A 145 -21.17 -0.73 11.02
C GLY A 145 -21.20 0.23 12.21
N THR A 146 -22.28 1.00 12.37
CA THR A 146 -22.47 1.89 13.51
C THR A 146 -23.52 1.36 14.48
N ASP A 147 -23.26 1.55 15.78
CA ASP A 147 -24.19 1.26 16.87
C ASP A 147 -24.08 2.30 18.00
N ALA A 148 -24.74 2.05 19.14
CA ALA A 148 -24.75 2.96 20.28
C ALA A 148 -23.39 3.12 20.97
N LEU A 149 -22.41 2.27 20.69
CA LEU A 149 -21.05 2.34 21.24
C LEU A 149 -20.08 3.06 20.30
N GLY A 150 -20.40 3.15 19.01
CA GLY A 150 -19.57 3.78 17.99
C GLY A 150 -19.54 2.97 16.71
N PHE A 151 -18.34 2.66 16.21
CA PHE A 151 -18.18 1.72 15.11
C PHE A 151 -17.94 0.31 15.64
N VAL A 152 -18.50 -0.69 14.97
CA VAL A 152 -18.21 -2.11 15.16
C VAL A 152 -17.66 -2.67 13.85
N ILE A 153 -16.52 -3.37 13.94
CA ILE A 153 -15.74 -3.80 12.77
C ILE A 153 -15.39 -5.27 12.90
N SER A 154 -15.50 -6.02 11.79
CA SER A 154 -14.95 -7.38 11.64
C SER A 154 -14.27 -7.57 10.29
N GLY A 155 -13.43 -8.60 10.16
CA GLY A 155 -12.77 -8.98 8.91
C GLY A 155 -13.37 -10.23 8.26
N SER A 156 -13.67 -10.17 6.96
CA SER A 156 -14.24 -11.28 6.20
C SER A 156 -13.77 -11.32 4.73
N ASN A 157 -14.37 -12.20 3.93
CA ASN A 157 -14.17 -12.25 2.47
C ASN A 157 -15.42 -11.80 1.70
N ASN A 158 -16.39 -11.17 2.37
CA ASN A 158 -17.65 -10.76 1.80
C ASN A 158 -17.97 -9.32 2.19
N GLY A 159 -18.56 -8.58 1.26
CA GLY A 159 -19.08 -7.23 1.51
C GLY A 159 -20.60 -7.18 1.35
N THR A 160 -21.13 -5.96 1.42
CA THR A 160 -22.52 -5.55 1.31
C THR A 160 -23.41 -6.01 2.47
N ARG A 161 -24.58 -5.36 2.61
CA ARG A 161 -25.63 -5.79 3.54
C ARG A 161 -26.09 -7.25 3.37
N CYS A 162 -25.91 -7.83 2.19
CA CYS A 162 -26.37 -9.19 1.89
C CYS A 162 -25.34 -10.27 2.19
N GLY A 163 -24.05 -9.90 2.25
CA GLY A 163 -22.95 -10.84 2.46
C GLY A 163 -22.21 -10.66 3.79
N ALA A 164 -22.43 -9.55 4.48
CA ALA A 164 -21.64 -9.18 5.65
C ALA A 164 -22.47 -8.77 6.87
N PHE A 165 -21.91 -9.08 8.04
CA PHE A 165 -22.41 -8.64 9.34
C PHE A 165 -21.26 -8.04 10.16
N PRO A 166 -21.16 -6.69 10.25
CA PRO A 166 -20.05 -6.03 10.95
C PRO A 166 -19.83 -6.50 12.39
N ALA A 167 -20.91 -6.85 13.11
CA ALA A 167 -20.88 -7.35 14.48
C ALA A 167 -20.95 -8.89 14.58
N ASP A 168 -20.48 -9.63 13.56
CA ASP A 168 -20.47 -11.09 13.55
C ASP A 168 -19.66 -11.66 14.73
N PRO A 169 -20.30 -12.30 15.74
CA PRO A 169 -19.58 -12.84 16.89
C PRO A 169 -18.61 -13.97 16.51
N GLY A 170 -18.83 -14.64 15.38
CA GLY A 170 -17.92 -15.65 14.84
C GLY A 170 -16.64 -15.07 14.23
N ARG A 171 -16.58 -13.74 14.05
CA ARG A 171 -15.45 -13.00 13.51
C ARG A 171 -14.80 -12.08 14.54
N THR A 172 -15.06 -12.29 15.84
CA THR A 172 -14.45 -11.51 16.95
C THR A 172 -14.43 -10.01 16.64
N PRO A 173 -15.61 -9.36 16.55
CA PRO A 173 -15.71 -7.98 16.11
C PRO A 173 -15.13 -7.05 17.20
N VAL A 174 -14.65 -5.89 16.79
CA VAL A 174 -14.06 -4.88 17.69
C VAL A 174 -14.86 -3.59 17.61
N HIS A 175 -15.01 -2.94 18.77
CA HIS A 175 -15.65 -1.64 18.87
C HIS A 175 -14.62 -0.52 18.89
N ILE A 176 -14.84 0.50 18.06
CA ILE A 176 -14.10 1.75 18.08
C ILE A 176 -14.98 2.80 18.74
N ALA A 177 -14.55 3.25 19.92
CA ALA A 177 -15.31 4.13 20.81
C ALA A 177 -14.73 5.56 20.92
N ALA A 178 -13.67 5.87 20.17
CA ALA A 178 -13.07 7.19 20.09
C ALA A 178 -13.05 7.68 18.65
N SER A 179 -13.34 8.97 18.43
CA SER A 179 -13.18 9.56 17.10
C SER A 179 -11.71 9.74 16.75
N GLY A 180 -11.34 9.48 15.49
CA GLY A 180 -9.96 9.65 15.05
C GLY A 180 -9.66 9.01 13.70
N TRP A 181 -8.41 9.15 13.26
CA TRP A 181 -7.88 8.46 12.10
C TRP A 181 -7.42 7.05 12.48
N TYR A 182 -7.84 6.06 11.70
CA TYR A 182 -7.47 4.67 11.87
C TYR A 182 -6.93 4.11 10.56
N THR A 183 -5.81 3.39 10.63
CA THR A 183 -5.23 2.71 9.47
C THR A 183 -5.85 1.32 9.33
N PHE A 184 -6.42 1.06 8.15
CA PHE A 184 -6.96 -0.23 7.76
C PHE A 184 -5.92 -0.95 6.88
N GLU A 185 -5.20 -1.90 7.48
CA GLU A 185 -4.08 -2.63 6.85
C GLU A 185 -4.51 -4.03 6.43
N HIS A 186 -4.10 -4.43 5.22
CA HIS A 186 -4.03 -5.82 4.80
C HIS A 186 -2.56 -6.20 4.57
N SER A 187 -2.11 -7.31 5.13
CA SER A 187 -0.78 -7.88 4.93
C SER A 187 -0.90 -9.24 4.26
N PHE A 188 -0.54 -9.32 2.99
CA PHE A 188 -0.61 -10.51 2.15
C PHE A 188 0.72 -11.25 2.20
N THR A 189 0.74 -12.47 2.71
CA THR A 189 1.98 -13.22 2.96
C THR A 189 1.86 -14.68 2.56
N GLY A 190 3.00 -15.29 2.28
CA GLY A 190 3.13 -16.72 1.98
C GLY A 190 4.31 -16.99 1.05
N VAL A 191 4.44 -18.25 0.66
CA VAL A 191 5.51 -18.73 -0.24
C VAL A 191 4.90 -19.35 -1.50
N PRO A 192 5.60 -19.33 -2.65
CA PRO A 192 5.15 -20.03 -3.85
C PRO A 192 4.79 -21.50 -3.59
N GLY A 193 3.64 -21.93 -4.10
CA GLY A 193 3.09 -23.27 -3.87
C GLY A 193 2.42 -23.49 -2.51
N GLY A 194 2.50 -22.51 -1.59
CA GLY A 194 1.80 -22.52 -0.30
C GLY A 194 0.52 -21.67 -0.30
N PRO A 195 -0.32 -21.81 0.75
CA PRO A 195 -1.52 -21.01 0.89
C PRO A 195 -1.19 -19.54 1.19
N LEU A 196 -1.97 -18.63 0.61
CA LEU A 196 -1.99 -17.22 0.97
C LEU A 196 -2.55 -17.06 2.39
N THR A 197 -1.86 -16.27 3.20
CA THR A 197 -2.36 -15.77 4.48
C THR A 197 -2.46 -14.26 4.43
N VAL A 198 -3.62 -13.73 4.79
CA VAL A 198 -3.87 -12.29 4.87
C VAL A 198 -4.16 -11.91 6.32
N VAL A 199 -3.31 -11.07 6.89
CA VAL A 199 -3.53 -10.46 8.20
C VAL A 199 -4.15 -9.08 7.99
N MET A 200 -5.31 -8.87 8.60
CA MET A 200 -6.07 -7.63 8.50
C MET A 200 -6.05 -6.94 9.85
N ARG A 201 -5.71 -5.65 9.89
CA ARG A 201 -5.63 -4.87 11.14
C ARG A 201 -6.34 -3.52 11.03
N VAL A 202 -6.95 -3.12 12.14
CA VAL A 202 -7.36 -1.73 12.39
C VAL A 202 -6.40 -1.17 13.44
N ILE A 203 -5.67 -0.12 13.08
CA ILE A 203 -4.62 0.48 13.90
C ILE A 203 -5.01 1.93 14.22
N ASP A 204 -5.00 2.30 15.48
CA ASP A 204 -5.20 3.68 15.92
C ASP A 204 -3.97 4.51 15.52
N LYS A 205 -4.16 5.51 14.65
CA LYS A 205 -3.03 6.29 14.11
C LYS A 205 -2.35 7.16 15.17
N SER A 206 -3.09 7.57 16.21
CA SER A 206 -2.55 8.47 17.24
C SER A 206 -1.68 7.75 18.26
N THR A 207 -1.95 6.46 18.50
CA THR A 207 -1.26 5.65 19.52
C THR A 207 -0.46 4.49 18.92
N SER A 208 -0.63 4.19 17.64
CA SER A 208 -0.13 3.00 16.96
C SER A 208 -0.65 1.68 17.55
N ALA A 209 -1.70 1.72 18.38
CA ALA A 209 -2.30 0.53 18.96
C ALA A 209 -3.11 -0.24 17.92
N THR A 210 -2.87 -1.55 17.80
CA THR A 210 -3.74 -2.44 17.01
C THR A 210 -4.99 -2.76 17.81
N LEU A 211 -6.15 -2.34 17.31
CA LEU A 211 -7.45 -2.50 17.98
C LEU A 211 -8.20 -3.74 17.52
N GLY A 212 -7.98 -4.18 16.28
CA GLY A 212 -8.53 -5.41 15.72
C GLY A 212 -7.53 -6.15 14.87
N THR A 213 -7.61 -7.48 14.86
CA THR A 213 -6.79 -8.35 14.01
C THR A 213 -7.60 -9.54 13.56
N TRP A 214 -7.61 -9.78 12.25
CA TRP A 214 -8.23 -10.96 11.64
C TRP A 214 -7.22 -11.63 10.72
N VAL A 215 -7.14 -12.95 10.77
CA VAL A 215 -6.24 -13.73 9.91
C VAL A 215 -7.10 -14.60 9.02
N LEU A 216 -7.05 -14.36 7.71
CA LEU A 216 -7.81 -15.09 6.71
C LEU A 216 -6.86 -15.91 5.86
N ALA A 217 -7.16 -17.20 5.72
CA ALA A 217 -6.44 -18.12 4.85
C ALA A 217 -7.42 -19.16 4.32
N ASP A 218 -7.29 -19.49 3.03
CA ASP A 218 -8.06 -20.54 2.38
C ASP A 218 -7.07 -21.53 1.74
N PRO A 219 -7.17 -22.84 2.02
CA PRO A 219 -6.27 -23.84 1.44
C PRO A 219 -6.26 -23.91 -0.09
N THR A 220 -7.26 -23.34 -0.76
CA THR A 220 -7.35 -23.28 -2.23
C THR A 220 -6.66 -22.07 -2.84
N ASP A 221 -6.26 -21.09 -2.03
CA ASP A 221 -5.56 -19.89 -2.46
C ASP A 221 -4.05 -20.13 -2.44
N ILE A 222 -3.58 -20.85 -3.46
CA ILE A 222 -2.18 -21.28 -3.59
C ILE A 222 -1.41 -20.25 -4.41
N ILE A 223 -0.39 -19.65 -3.78
CA ILE A 223 0.48 -18.64 -4.38
C ILE A 223 1.21 -19.20 -5.60
N GLY A 224 1.15 -18.49 -6.73
CA GLY A 224 1.75 -18.91 -7.99
C GLY A 224 0.97 -19.99 -8.74
N VAL A 225 -0.17 -20.44 -8.21
CA VAL A 225 -1.06 -21.42 -8.87
C VAL A 225 -2.44 -20.80 -9.10
N THR A 226 -3.16 -20.48 -8.02
CA THR A 226 -4.48 -19.81 -8.07
C THR A 226 -4.42 -18.35 -7.64
N VAL A 227 -3.38 -17.96 -6.90
CA VAL A 227 -3.12 -16.59 -6.42
C VAL A 227 -1.96 -15.97 -7.20
N GLY A 228 -2.24 -14.80 -7.76
CA GLY A 228 -1.29 -13.87 -8.38
C GLY A 228 -0.99 -12.70 -7.45
N GLY A 229 -0.76 -11.51 -7.99
CA GLY A 229 -0.37 -10.32 -7.21
C GLY A 229 -1.54 -9.48 -6.73
N ASN A 230 -1.26 -8.22 -6.42
CA ASN A 230 -2.26 -7.28 -5.95
C ASN A 230 -3.34 -7.03 -7.01
N ARG A 231 -4.52 -6.62 -6.53
CA ARG A 231 -5.60 -6.12 -7.38
C ARG A 231 -6.01 -4.72 -6.94
N TYR A 232 -7.30 -4.47 -6.72
CA TYR A 232 -7.85 -3.18 -6.31
C TYR A 232 -7.98 -3.10 -4.79
N GLY A 233 -8.10 -1.88 -4.28
CA GLY A 233 -8.75 -1.57 -3.02
C GLY A 233 -10.08 -0.90 -3.32
N TRP A 234 -11.17 -1.28 -2.66
CA TRP A 234 -12.51 -0.80 -3.03
C TRP A 234 -13.40 -0.62 -1.81
N PHE A 235 -14.09 0.53 -1.74
CA PHE A 235 -15.27 0.67 -0.90
C PHE A 235 -16.46 -0.03 -1.58
N VAL A 236 -16.58 -1.33 -1.33
CA VAL A 236 -17.63 -2.21 -1.90
C VAL A 236 -19.02 -1.72 -1.52
N GLN A 237 -19.12 -1.06 -0.37
CA GLN A 237 -20.32 -0.38 0.06
C GLN A 237 -19.91 0.85 0.89
N ASN A 238 -20.60 1.97 0.75
CA ASN A 238 -20.49 3.11 1.65
C ASN A 238 -21.83 3.81 1.83
N GLU A 239 -22.37 3.81 3.05
CA GLU A 239 -23.62 4.49 3.41
C GLU A 239 -23.37 5.81 4.17
N ILE A 240 -22.11 6.20 4.29
CA ILE A 240 -21.68 7.40 5.01
C ILE A 240 -21.30 8.43 3.96
N ASP A 241 -22.16 9.42 3.77
CA ASP A 241 -21.84 10.55 2.92
C ASP A 241 -20.70 11.37 3.53
N ASP A 242 -19.77 11.80 2.68
CA ASP A 242 -18.58 12.56 3.05
C ASP A 242 -17.59 11.79 3.95
N LEU A 243 -17.52 10.45 3.83
CA LEU A 243 -16.55 9.60 4.55
C LEU A 243 -15.11 10.06 4.23
N ALA A 244 -14.33 10.34 5.26
CA ALA A 244 -12.97 10.85 5.11
C ALA A 244 -11.94 9.73 5.03
N ILE A 245 -11.08 9.78 4.00
CA ILE A 245 -9.94 8.88 3.81
C ILE A 245 -8.65 9.66 3.55
N ASP A 246 -7.52 9.08 3.92
CA ASP A 246 -6.19 9.63 3.71
C ASP A 246 -5.16 8.50 3.51
N ASN A 247 -3.93 8.85 3.10
CA ASN A 247 -2.77 7.93 3.01
C ASN A 247 -3.09 6.54 2.45
N SER A 248 -3.50 6.49 1.19
CA SER A 248 -3.67 5.22 0.50
C SER A 248 -2.33 4.70 0.01
N GLU A 249 -1.94 3.48 0.41
CA GLU A 249 -0.64 2.92 0.07
C GLU A 249 -0.69 1.44 -0.27
N ARG A 250 0.20 1.03 -1.19
CA ARG A 250 0.66 -0.35 -1.33
C ARG A 250 2.17 -0.36 -1.17
N THR A 251 2.63 -1.06 -0.14
CA THR A 251 4.04 -1.24 0.19
C THR A 251 4.39 -2.72 0.19
N GLY A 252 5.69 -3.04 0.27
CA GLY A 252 6.18 -4.40 0.14
C GLY A 252 6.49 -4.75 -1.31
N ILE A 253 7.80 -4.75 -1.58
CA ILE A 253 8.41 -5.49 -2.67
C ILE A 253 9.09 -6.69 -2.06
N VAL A 254 9.39 -7.58 -2.96
CA VAL A 254 9.73 -8.94 -2.76
C VAL A 254 11.11 -9.11 -3.32
N SER A 255 11.88 -9.88 -2.57
CA SER A 255 13.27 -9.99 -2.89
C SER A 255 13.41 -10.91 -4.09
N THR A 256 14.08 -10.48 -5.17
CA THR A 256 14.41 -11.34 -6.32
C THR A 256 15.43 -12.37 -5.85
N PRO A 257 15.07 -13.67 -5.69
CA PRO A 257 15.98 -14.65 -5.11
C PRO A 257 17.27 -14.76 -5.92
N GLY A 258 18.40 -14.78 -5.22
CA GLY A 258 19.72 -14.78 -5.85
C GLY A 258 20.14 -13.44 -6.44
N CYS A 259 19.40 -12.34 -6.20
CA CYS A 259 19.92 -11.03 -6.57
C CYS A 259 21.07 -10.61 -5.68
N GLU A 260 22.13 -10.08 -6.29
CA GLU A 260 23.25 -9.47 -5.61
C GLU A 260 23.53 -8.10 -6.22
N ILE A 261 23.64 -7.10 -5.34
CA ILE A 261 24.00 -5.73 -5.66
C ILE A 261 25.28 -5.40 -4.92
N LYS A 262 26.27 -4.90 -5.65
CA LYS A 262 27.52 -4.38 -5.10
C LYS A 262 27.78 -2.99 -5.63
N ILE A 263 28.04 -2.05 -4.72
CA ILE A 263 28.56 -0.73 -5.04
C ILE A 263 30.05 -0.77 -4.69
N ASN A 264 30.90 -1.09 -5.67
CA ASN A 264 32.34 -1.26 -5.46
C ASN A 264 33.01 0.11 -5.28
N ASP A 265 33.89 0.24 -4.29
CA ASP A 265 34.70 1.44 -4.00
C ASP A 265 33.91 2.74 -3.70
N GLY A 266 32.60 2.62 -3.47
CA GLY A 266 31.69 3.75 -3.30
C GLY A 266 31.39 4.47 -4.62
N GLY A 267 30.39 5.34 -4.59
CA GLY A 267 30.01 6.18 -5.72
C GLY A 267 29.66 7.58 -5.29
N TRP A 268 29.60 8.50 -6.26
CA TRP A 268 29.12 9.85 -6.02
C TRP A 268 28.29 10.40 -7.18
N ILE A 269 27.34 11.25 -6.84
CA ILE A 269 26.41 11.90 -7.75
C ILE A 269 26.30 13.39 -7.39
N VAL A 270 25.74 14.15 -8.31
CA VAL A 270 25.16 15.47 -8.02
C VAL A 270 23.66 15.25 -7.85
N ALA A 271 23.14 15.44 -6.65
CA ALA A 271 21.74 15.20 -6.31
C ALA A 271 20.80 16.26 -6.95
N LEU A 272 19.49 16.03 -6.88
CA LEU A 272 18.45 16.90 -7.48
C LEU A 272 18.48 18.32 -6.89
N ASN A 273 18.82 18.42 -5.60
CA ASN A 273 19.07 19.69 -4.91
C ASN A 273 20.41 20.33 -5.31
N THR A 274 21.15 19.78 -6.28
CA THR A 274 22.47 20.22 -6.76
C THR A 274 23.63 20.03 -5.78
N ASP A 275 23.38 19.42 -4.62
CA ASP A 275 24.43 19.10 -3.66
C ASP A 275 25.24 17.89 -4.14
N SER A 276 26.50 17.81 -3.69
CA SER A 276 27.33 16.63 -3.93
C SER A 276 26.92 15.56 -2.92
N ALA A 277 26.72 14.32 -3.39
CA ALA A 277 26.41 13.20 -2.52
C ALA A 277 27.28 11.98 -2.80
N THR A 278 27.63 11.25 -1.75
CA THR A 278 28.42 10.01 -1.80
C THR A 278 27.62 8.86 -1.22
N PHE A 279 27.83 7.67 -1.74
CA PHE A 279 27.12 6.47 -1.31
C PHE A 279 27.97 5.22 -1.44
N GLY A 280 27.57 4.17 -0.73
CA GLY A 280 28.22 2.86 -0.80
C GLY A 280 27.37 1.79 -0.15
N GLY A 281 27.66 0.53 -0.44
CA GLY A 281 26.94 -0.56 0.16
C GLY A 281 26.87 -1.83 -0.67
N ASN A 282 26.09 -2.77 -0.14
CA ASN A 282 25.73 -4.01 -0.80
C ASN A 282 24.33 -4.44 -0.36
N ALA A 283 23.66 -5.19 -1.23
CA ALA A 283 22.44 -5.87 -0.88
C ALA A 283 22.38 -7.20 -1.61
N GLN A 284 21.85 -8.23 -0.97
CA GLN A 284 21.76 -9.56 -1.55
C GLN A 284 20.50 -10.27 -1.07
N VAL A 285 20.01 -11.18 -1.91
CA VAL A 285 18.87 -12.04 -1.63
C VAL A 285 19.33 -13.48 -1.71
N SER A 286 19.13 -14.24 -0.64
CA SER A 286 19.37 -15.68 -0.68
C SER A 286 18.47 -16.38 -1.71
N SER A 287 18.79 -17.61 -2.08
CA SER A 287 17.90 -18.45 -2.89
C SER A 287 16.55 -18.72 -2.22
N SER A 288 16.47 -18.58 -0.90
CA SER A 288 15.24 -18.68 -0.11
C SER A 288 14.49 -17.36 0.03
N GLY A 289 14.92 -16.29 -0.65
CA GLY A 289 14.24 -14.98 -0.65
C GLY A 289 14.55 -14.08 0.54
N VAL A 290 15.57 -14.40 1.35
CA VAL A 290 15.95 -13.58 2.51
C VAL A 290 16.90 -12.48 2.06
N SER A 291 16.49 -11.22 2.27
CA SER A 291 17.33 -10.04 1.99
C SER A 291 18.30 -9.75 3.14
N THR A 292 19.51 -9.33 2.78
CA THR A 292 20.53 -8.81 3.70
C THR A 292 21.34 -7.74 2.99
N GLY A 293 21.97 -6.84 3.74
CA GLY A 293 22.82 -5.81 3.17
C GLY A 293 23.05 -4.65 4.13
N GLN A 294 23.81 -3.67 3.66
CA GLN A 294 24.09 -2.41 4.33
C GLN A 294 24.24 -1.33 3.27
N GLN A 295 23.66 -0.16 3.50
CA GLN A 295 23.84 1.02 2.65
C GLN A 295 24.23 2.21 3.52
N GLU A 296 25.06 3.07 2.94
CA GLU A 296 25.42 4.38 3.49
C GLU A 296 25.23 5.41 2.39
N TYR A 297 24.66 6.56 2.76
CA TYR A 297 24.49 7.70 1.88
C TYR A 297 24.76 8.99 2.65
N GLN A 298 25.47 9.93 2.03
CA GLN A 298 25.72 11.25 2.58
C GLN A 298 25.50 12.31 1.51
N ASP A 299 24.57 13.22 1.78
CA ASP A 299 24.48 14.50 1.10
C ASP A 299 25.36 15.51 1.85
N HIS A 300 26.32 16.11 1.14
CA HIS A 300 27.31 17.03 1.73
C HIS A 300 26.78 18.47 1.88
N GLY A 301 25.58 18.76 1.38
CA GLY A 301 25.00 20.10 1.39
C GLY A 301 25.58 21.02 0.30
N PRO A 302 25.29 22.33 0.37
CA PRO A 302 24.72 23.04 1.52
C PRO A 302 23.20 23.11 1.60
N LEU A 303 22.42 22.67 0.59
CA LEU A 303 20.96 22.88 0.59
C LEU A 303 20.23 21.92 1.55
N GLN A 304 20.58 20.64 1.53
CA GLN A 304 19.94 19.65 2.39
C GLN A 304 20.92 18.55 2.83
N PRO A 305 21.94 18.89 3.64
CA PRO A 305 22.90 17.91 4.13
C PRO A 305 22.21 16.87 5.02
N ILE A 306 22.38 15.59 4.70
CA ILE A 306 21.87 14.47 5.47
C ILE A 306 22.88 13.32 5.48
N THR A 307 22.92 12.58 6.59
CA THR A 307 23.65 11.31 6.68
C THR A 307 22.67 10.17 6.91
N VAL A 308 22.77 9.11 6.11
CA VAL A 308 21.82 8.01 6.08
C VAL A 308 22.58 6.70 6.30
N ASN A 309 22.19 5.95 7.33
CA ASN A 309 22.77 4.66 7.66
C ASN A 309 21.69 3.60 7.78
N THR A 310 21.74 2.59 6.92
CA THR A 310 20.77 1.50 6.91
C THR A 310 20.74 0.76 8.25
N ILE A 311 19.54 0.58 8.79
CA ILE A 311 19.25 -0.29 9.93
C ILE A 311 19.06 -1.72 9.43
N ASP A 312 18.25 -1.89 8.38
CA ASP A 312 17.99 -3.18 7.74
C ASP A 312 17.71 -3.04 6.23
N VAL A 313 17.88 -4.15 5.51
CA VAL A 313 17.42 -4.31 4.11
C VAL A 313 16.27 -5.31 4.14
N GLN A 314 15.06 -4.84 3.86
CA GLN A 314 13.86 -5.67 3.85
C GLN A 314 13.66 -6.39 2.53
N ALA A 315 13.96 -5.73 1.42
CA ALA A 315 13.79 -6.30 0.09
C ALA A 315 14.79 -5.75 -0.92
N VAL A 316 15.12 -6.59 -1.89
CA VAL A 316 15.93 -6.22 -3.06
C VAL A 316 15.27 -6.81 -4.29
N ALA A 317 14.73 -5.97 -5.15
CA ALA A 317 14.16 -6.40 -6.43
C ALA A 317 15.10 -6.06 -7.58
N CYS A 318 15.30 -7.01 -8.48
CA CYS A 318 16.17 -6.86 -9.63
C CYS A 318 15.41 -7.24 -10.89
N SER A 319 15.66 -6.52 -11.99
CA SER A 319 15.12 -6.86 -13.30
C SER A 319 15.68 -8.19 -13.79
N ASP A 320 14.92 -8.89 -14.64
CA ASP A 320 15.33 -10.20 -15.19
C ASP A 320 16.68 -10.14 -15.92
N ASP A 321 16.96 -9.02 -16.58
CA ASP A 321 18.21 -8.76 -17.31
C ASP A 321 19.38 -8.31 -16.43
N ARG A 322 19.15 -8.13 -15.11
CA ARG A 322 20.15 -7.67 -14.14
C ARG A 322 20.78 -6.32 -14.48
N THR A 323 20.02 -5.43 -15.10
CA THR A 323 20.46 -4.04 -15.39
C THR A 323 19.82 -2.99 -14.49
N ARG A 324 18.76 -3.36 -13.74
CA ARG A 324 18.07 -2.45 -12.82
C ARG A 324 17.76 -3.14 -11.51
N ALA A 325 17.82 -2.40 -10.42
CA ALA A 325 17.43 -2.91 -9.11
C ALA A 325 16.90 -1.81 -8.19
N SER A 326 16.06 -2.22 -7.24
CA SER A 326 15.58 -1.38 -6.15
C SER A 326 15.83 -2.07 -4.80
N ILE A 327 16.29 -1.30 -3.81
CA ILE A 327 16.56 -1.75 -2.44
C ILE A 327 15.62 -1.01 -1.50
N PHE A 328 15.01 -1.76 -0.59
CA PHE A 328 14.05 -1.25 0.38
C PHE A 328 14.46 -1.65 1.80
N GLY A 329 14.22 -0.77 2.76
CA GLY A 329 14.31 -1.12 4.17
C GLY A 329 14.19 0.08 5.09
N HIS A 330 14.77 -0.03 6.28
CA HIS A 330 14.81 1.07 7.25
C HIS A 330 16.19 1.69 7.39
N THR A 331 16.24 2.98 7.67
CA THR A 331 17.46 3.75 7.86
C THR A 331 17.34 4.75 9.01
N ALA A 332 18.48 5.06 9.63
CA ALA A 332 18.62 6.19 10.54
C ALA A 332 19.11 7.41 9.76
N VAL A 333 18.49 8.57 9.99
CA VAL A 333 18.89 9.85 9.40
C VAL A 333 19.56 10.69 10.48
N ASP A 334 20.76 11.18 10.20
CA ASP A 334 21.64 11.92 11.12
C ASP A 334 21.83 11.21 12.47
N GLY A 335 21.92 9.88 12.41
CA GLY A 335 22.14 9.00 13.57
C GLY A 335 20.91 8.77 14.45
N ALA A 336 19.72 9.19 14.02
CA ALA A 336 18.48 9.05 14.79
C ALA A 336 17.29 8.57 13.95
N GLY A 337 16.27 8.04 14.64
CA GLY A 337 15.03 7.58 14.03
C GLY A 337 15.16 6.27 13.25
N SER A 338 14.03 5.84 12.71
CA SER A 338 13.93 4.71 11.79
C SER A 338 12.93 5.09 10.72
N TYR A 339 13.41 5.32 9.50
CA TYR A 339 12.63 5.78 8.36
C TYR A 339 12.71 4.77 7.23
N GLU A 340 11.62 4.59 6.49
CA GLU A 340 11.64 3.80 5.26
C GLU A 340 12.47 4.51 4.19
N TYR A 341 13.28 3.75 3.45
CA TYR A 341 14.00 4.24 2.29
C TYR A 341 13.79 3.33 1.07
N GLU A 342 13.93 3.94 -0.10
CA GLU A 342 14.04 3.28 -1.40
C GLU A 342 15.34 3.75 -2.07
N ILE A 343 16.12 2.81 -2.59
CA ILE A 343 17.26 3.10 -3.47
C ILE A 343 16.98 2.46 -4.82
N ASP A 344 17.08 3.22 -5.91
CA ASP A 344 17.01 2.70 -7.27
C ASP A 344 18.37 2.76 -7.95
N LEU A 345 18.68 1.72 -8.71
CA LEU A 345 19.97 1.50 -9.34
C LEU A 345 19.78 1.10 -10.81
N GLU A 346 20.63 1.61 -11.68
CA GLU A 346 20.80 1.11 -13.05
C GLU A 346 22.28 0.78 -13.28
N ASP A 347 22.56 -0.46 -13.71
CA ASP A 347 23.87 -0.95 -14.14
C ASP A 347 23.92 -0.90 -15.67
N HIS A 348 24.77 -0.01 -16.21
CA HIS A 348 24.95 0.20 -17.64
C HIS A 348 26.28 -0.39 -18.14
N GLY A 349 26.83 -1.34 -17.39
CA GLY A 349 28.04 -2.08 -17.72
C GLY A 349 29.32 -1.38 -17.31
N GLU A 350 30.41 -2.15 -17.30
CA GLU A 350 31.70 -1.68 -16.85
C GLU A 350 32.31 -0.64 -17.81
N PRO A 351 32.96 0.42 -17.29
CA PRO A 351 33.46 0.58 -15.91
C PRO A 351 32.51 1.30 -14.93
N GLY A 352 31.21 1.37 -15.23
CA GLY A 352 30.20 1.99 -14.35
C GLY A 352 29.94 3.47 -14.61
N THR A 353 30.55 4.06 -15.65
CA THR A 353 30.39 5.49 -15.99
C THR A 353 28.99 5.86 -16.48
N GLY A 354 28.18 4.87 -16.86
CA GLY A 354 26.79 5.05 -17.28
C GLY A 354 25.79 4.75 -16.18
N ASP A 355 26.24 4.19 -15.05
CA ASP A 355 25.38 3.70 -13.98
C ASP A 355 24.59 4.85 -13.36
N LYS A 356 23.46 4.50 -12.74
CA LYS A 356 22.62 5.47 -12.06
C LYS A 356 22.24 5.06 -10.65
N TYR A 357 22.03 6.07 -9.81
CA TYR A 357 21.65 5.92 -8.41
C TYR A 357 20.58 6.93 -8.04
N ARG A 358 19.59 6.49 -7.26
CA ARG A 358 18.60 7.32 -6.56
C ARG A 358 18.49 6.83 -5.13
N ILE A 359 18.34 7.74 -4.17
CA ILE A 359 17.78 7.44 -2.85
C ILE A 359 16.57 8.34 -2.59
N PHE A 360 15.53 7.76 -1.99
CA PHE A 360 14.30 8.43 -1.60
C PHE A 360 13.92 8.04 -0.18
N ILE A 361 13.66 9.05 0.67
CA ILE A 361 13.24 8.88 2.06
C ILE A 361 12.01 9.78 2.29
N PRO A 362 10.79 9.25 2.11
CA PRO A 362 9.57 10.04 2.08
C PRO A 362 9.34 10.85 3.36
N ALA A 363 9.56 10.21 4.52
CA ALA A 363 9.24 10.78 5.82
C ALA A 363 10.06 12.03 6.19
N VAL A 364 11.22 12.24 5.55
CA VAL A 364 12.06 13.44 5.72
C VAL A 364 12.08 14.30 4.47
N ALA A 365 11.20 14.02 3.50
CA ALA A 365 11.09 14.73 2.23
C ALA A 365 12.44 14.87 1.50
N TYR A 366 13.24 13.79 1.49
CA TYR A 366 14.54 13.78 0.80
C TYR A 366 14.50 12.89 -0.44
N GLU A 367 14.97 13.42 -1.57
CA GLU A 367 15.11 12.70 -2.83
C GLU A 367 16.36 13.18 -3.59
N SER A 368 17.28 12.27 -3.90
CA SER A 368 18.47 12.62 -4.70
C SER A 368 18.16 12.77 -6.21
N GLY A 369 17.01 12.25 -6.66
CA GLY A 369 16.74 11.98 -8.06
C GLY A 369 17.56 10.79 -8.59
N LEU A 370 17.15 10.22 -9.72
CA LEU A 370 17.93 9.19 -10.42
C LEU A 370 19.03 9.84 -11.24
N GLN A 371 20.25 9.82 -10.72
CA GLN A 371 21.39 10.56 -11.26
C GLN A 371 22.44 9.61 -11.85
N THR A 372 23.08 10.03 -12.93
CA THR A 372 24.24 9.32 -13.47
C THR A 372 25.44 9.51 -12.56
N LEU A 373 26.12 8.40 -12.25
CA LEU A 373 27.32 8.39 -11.43
C LEU A 373 28.39 9.31 -12.04
N GLN A 374 28.94 10.17 -11.20
CA GLN A 374 30.11 10.97 -11.55
C GLN A 374 31.42 10.24 -11.19
N GLY A 375 31.30 9.16 -10.40
CA GLY A 375 32.33 8.17 -10.12
C GLY A 375 31.75 7.02 -9.31
N GLY A 376 32.41 5.87 -9.36
CA GLY A 376 31.95 4.62 -8.75
C GLY A 376 31.53 3.59 -9.79
N ASN A 377 31.09 2.42 -9.31
CA ASN A 377 30.65 1.31 -10.15
C ASN A 377 29.58 0.49 -9.41
N ILE A 378 28.43 0.33 -10.04
CA ILE A 378 27.32 -0.49 -9.57
C ILE A 378 27.37 -1.81 -10.34
N GLN A 379 27.22 -2.93 -9.63
CA GLN A 379 27.08 -4.24 -10.24
C GLN A 379 25.82 -4.91 -9.74
N ILE A 380 24.97 -5.33 -10.67
CA ILE A 380 23.74 -6.08 -10.39
C ILE A 380 23.89 -7.48 -10.99
N ARG A 381 23.64 -8.52 -10.18
CA ARG A 381 23.83 -9.92 -10.55
C ARG A 381 22.64 -10.81 -10.18
#